data_AF-A0A1I7ZI80-F1
#
_entry.id   AF-A0A1I7ZI80-F1
#
_cell.length_a   1.000
_cell.length_b   1.000
_cell.length_c   1.000
_cell.angle_alpha   90.00
_cell.angle_beta   90.00
_cell.angle_gamma   90.00
#
_symmetry.space_group_name_H-M   'P 1'
#
loop_
_entity.id
_entity.type
_entity.pdbx_description
1 polymer ?
#
loop_
_entity_poly.entity_id
_entity_poly.type
_entity_poly.pdbx_seq_one_letter_code
_entity_poly.pdbx_strand_id
1 'polypeptide(L)'
;MLSFQEIIQWTGVTVFEVWIHSIALLISTVLLAFKIEFDLASITYYEIFAPLLVASAIDYYFLLIVFIRTFVEEKECRAPFLRFAFCWLRVIMIAIFEILLCYKINGDLQKGELHVHISYSVVFVPMWLVMAGLGFQACRLL
;
A
#
# COMPACT_ATOMS: atom_id res chain seq x y z
N MET A 1 24.32 -8.38 -8.11
CA MET A 1 23.42 -8.65 -6.97
C MET A 1 22.91 -7.30 -6.50
N LEU A 2 21.61 -7.04 -6.59
CA LEU A 2 21.03 -5.79 -6.08
C LEU A 2 21.15 -5.78 -4.56
N SER A 3 21.87 -4.79 -4.01
CA SER A 3 21.93 -4.59 -2.57
C SER A 3 20.63 -3.99 -2.06
N PHE A 4 20.22 -4.33 -0.84
CA PHE A 4 19.03 -3.75 -0.20
C PHE A 4 19.09 -2.21 -0.16
N GLN A 5 20.30 -1.64 -0.07
CA GLN A 5 20.52 -0.20 -0.13
C GLN A 5 20.20 0.39 -1.52
N GLU A 6 20.52 -0.32 -2.60
CA GLU A 6 20.22 0.12 -3.97
C GLU A 6 18.71 0.10 -4.22
N ILE A 7 18.01 -0.91 -3.71
CA ILE A 7 16.55 -1.01 -3.80
C ILE A 7 15.88 0.18 -3.08
N ILE A 8 16.33 0.50 -1.86
CA ILE A 8 15.84 1.65 -1.09
C ILE A 8 16.11 2.96 -1.83
N GLN A 9 17.30 3.11 -2.41
CA GLN A 9 17.68 4.32 -3.14
C GLN A 9 16.84 4.51 -4.41
N TRP A 10 16.53 3.42 -5.12
CA TRP A 10 15.73 3.47 -6.34
C TRP A 10 14.24 3.68 -6.07
N THR A 11 13.67 2.94 -5.12
CA THR A 11 12.24 2.99 -4.82
C THR A 11 11.86 4.15 -3.91
N GLY A 12 12.80 4.68 -3.12
CA GLY A 12 12.51 5.67 -2.07
C GLY A 12 11.60 5.11 -0.99
N VAL A 13 11.58 3.79 -0.80
CA VAL A 13 10.83 3.10 0.26
C VAL A 13 11.70 3.01 1.50
N THR A 14 11.13 3.30 2.66
CA THR A 14 11.87 3.22 3.92
C THR A 14 11.85 1.80 4.48
N VAL A 15 12.88 1.45 5.26
CA VAL A 15 12.91 0.16 5.98
C VAL A 15 11.70 0.03 6.92
N PHE A 16 11.25 1.15 7.48
CA PHE A 16 10.07 1.25 8.32
C PHE A 16 8.78 0.84 7.58
N GLU A 17 8.54 1.40 6.38
CA GLU A 17 7.39 1.04 5.53
C GLU A 17 7.34 -0.47 5.26
N VAL A 18 8.49 -1.08 4.91
CA VAL A 18 8.59 -2.53 4.64
C VAL A 18 8.28 -3.36 5.87
N TRP A 19 8.79 -2.96 7.03
CA TRP A 19 8.57 -3.68 8.28
C TRP A 19 7.11 -3.63 8.72
N ILE A 20 6.47 -2.47 8.65
CA ILE A 20 5.07 -2.30 9.03
C ILE A 20 4.16 -3.11 8.11
N HIS A 21 4.36 -3.02 6.80
CA HIS A 21 3.58 -3.81 5.84
C HIS A 21 3.79 -5.31 6.02
N SER A 22 5.01 -5.76 6.34
CA SER A 22 5.29 -7.17 6.61
C SER A 22 4.55 -7.69 7.85
N ILE A 23 4.53 -6.90 8.93
CA ILE A 23 3.81 -7.25 10.16
C ILE A 23 2.29 -7.26 9.91
N ALA A 24 1.77 -6.23 9.23
CA ALA A 24 0.36 -6.16 8.90
C ALA A 24 -0.09 -7.34 8.02
N LEU A 25 0.70 -7.70 7.01
CA LEU A 25 0.43 -8.86 6.16
C LEU A 25 0.42 -10.17 6.96
N LEU A 26 1.37 -10.35 7.88
CA LEU A 26 1.39 -11.52 8.74
C LEU A 26 0.14 -11.61 9.63
N ILE A 27 -0.27 -10.49 10.25
CA ILE A 27 -1.48 -10.46 11.09
C ILE A 27 -2.73 -10.76 10.26
N SER A 28 -2.89 -10.12 9.09
CA SER A 28 -4.05 -10.32 8.23
C SER A 28 -4.10 -11.73 7.62
N THR A 29 -2.97 -12.33 7.27
CA THR A 29 -2.94 -13.72 6.77
C THR A 29 -3.32 -14.73 7.85
N VAL A 30 -2.84 -14.52 9.09
CA VAL A 30 -3.25 -15.34 10.24
C VAL A 30 -4.75 -15.19 10.50
N LEU A 31 -5.27 -13.95 10.57
CA LEU A 31 -6.71 -13.69 10.75
C LEU A 31 -7.57 -14.32 9.64
N LEU A 32 -7.11 -14.24 8.39
CA LEU A 32 -7.79 -14.86 7.25
C LEU A 32 -7.85 -16.39 7.39
N ALA A 33 -6.73 -17.02 7.74
CA ALA A 33 -6.67 -18.47 7.97
C ALA A 33 -7.62 -18.90 9.09
N PHE A 34 -7.66 -18.16 10.20
CA PHE A 34 -8.60 -18.41 11.29
C PHE A 34 -10.06 -18.32 10.84
N LYS A 35 -10.42 -17.32 10.04
CA LYS A 35 -11.79 -17.18 9.55
C LYS A 35 -12.19 -18.34 8.62
N ILE A 36 -11.29 -18.80 7.76
CA ILE A 36 -11.57 -19.91 6.82
C ILE A 36 -11.73 -21.24 7.57
N GLU A 37 -10.86 -21.52 8.54
CA GLU A 37 -10.84 -22.81 9.26
C GLU A 37 -11.96 -22.93 10.30
N PHE A 38 -12.25 -21.84 11.04
CA PHE A 38 -13.17 -21.87 12.17
C PHE A 38 -14.55 -21.23 11.88
N ASP A 39 -14.80 -20.84 10.62
CA ASP A 39 -16.04 -20.20 10.14
C ASP A 39 -16.57 -19.10 11.08
N LEU A 40 -15.70 -18.16 11.46
CA LEU A 40 -16.07 -17.04 12.34
C LEU A 40 -17.03 -16.10 11.60
N ALA A 41 -18.33 -16.39 11.71
CA ALA A 41 -19.41 -15.60 11.13
C ALA A 41 -19.49 -14.16 11.67
N SER A 42 -18.90 -13.88 12.83
CA SER A 42 -18.93 -12.56 13.46
C SER A 42 -17.90 -11.58 12.89
N ILE A 43 -16.78 -12.06 12.33
CA ILE A 43 -15.69 -11.20 11.86
C ILE A 43 -15.91 -10.87 10.39
N THR A 44 -15.96 -9.59 10.05
CA THR A 44 -16.13 -9.16 8.66
C THR A 44 -14.79 -9.19 7.91
N TYR A 45 -14.79 -9.43 6.59
CA TYR A 45 -13.55 -9.40 5.81
C TYR A 45 -12.83 -8.04 5.89
N TYR A 46 -13.56 -6.94 6.05
CA TYR A 46 -12.98 -5.62 6.34
C TYR A 46 -12.11 -5.59 7.60
N GLU A 47 -12.49 -6.32 8.65
CA GLU A 47 -11.73 -6.36 9.91
C GLU A 47 -10.45 -7.20 9.77
N ILE A 48 -10.47 -8.23 8.91
CA ILE A 48 -9.29 -9.05 8.60
C ILE A 48 -8.24 -8.24 7.83
N PHE A 49 -8.68 -7.37 6.92
CA PHE A 49 -7.79 -6.50 6.14
C PHE A 49 -7.48 -5.17 6.83
N ALA A 50 -8.13 -4.86 7.95
CA ALA A 50 -7.88 -3.63 8.71
C ALA A 50 -6.41 -3.43 9.11
N PRO A 51 -5.62 -4.45 9.52
CA PRO A 51 -4.20 -4.28 9.81
C PRO A 51 -3.39 -3.72 8.63
N LEU A 52 -3.66 -4.15 7.39
CA LEU A 52 -3.02 -3.60 6.17
C LEU A 52 -3.40 -2.13 5.96
N LEU A 53 -4.68 -1.80 6.09
CA LEU A 53 -5.16 -0.42 5.97
C LEU A 53 -4.54 0.51 7.03
N VAL A 54 -4.40 0.01 8.26
CA VAL A 54 -3.74 0.76 9.35
C VAL A 54 -2.26 0.95 9.04
N ALA A 55 -1.57 -0.05 8.49
CA ALA A 55 -0.19 0.08 8.02
C ALA A 55 -0.05 1.18 6.95
N SER A 56 -0.89 1.14 5.91
CA SER A 56 -0.95 2.18 4.87
C SER A 56 -1.21 3.58 5.44
N ALA A 57 -2.08 3.71 6.45
CA ALA A 57 -2.37 4.98 7.11
C ALA A 57 -1.19 5.51 7.94
N ILE A 58 -0.48 4.62 8.66
CA ILE A 58 0.73 4.98 9.41
C ILE A 58 1.82 5.47 8.46
N ASP A 59 2.01 4.79 7.33
CA ASP A 59 3.02 5.19 6.34
C ASP A 59 2.68 6.54 5.68
N TYR A 60 1.40 6.77 5.37
CA TYR A 60 0.95 8.08 4.89
C TYR A 60 1.22 9.20 5.92
N TYR A 61 0.92 8.94 7.20
CA TYR A 61 1.18 9.89 8.28
C TYR A 61 2.68 10.17 8.46
N PHE A 62 3.51 9.13 8.41
CA PHE A 62 4.97 9.26 8.48
C PHE A 62 5.50 10.12 7.32
N LEU A 63 5.06 9.87 6.09
CA LEU A 63 5.43 10.68 4.92
C LEU A 63 5.02 12.16 5.09
N LEU A 64 3.84 12.41 5.66
CA LEU A 64 3.37 13.76 5.92
C LEU A 64 4.25 14.50 6.93
N ILE A 65 4.69 13.84 8.01
CA ILE A 65 5.63 14.44 8.97
C ILE A 65 6.96 14.78 8.31
N VAL A 66 7.53 13.84 7.54
CA VAL A 66 8.82 14.04 6.87
C VAL A 66 8.72 15.17 5.82
N PHE A 67 7.59 15.26 5.11
CA PHE A 67 7.31 16.36 4.19
C PHE A 67 7.30 17.72 4.89
N ILE A 68 6.54 17.85 5.99
CA ILE A 68 6.47 19.11 6.76
C ILE A 68 7.86 19.52 7.25
N ARG A 69 8.63 18.58 7.80
CA ARG A 69 9.98 18.85 8.30
C ARG A 69 10.90 19.36 7.18
N THR A 70 10.88 18.70 6.03
CA THR A 70 11.70 19.08 4.88
C THR A 70 11.32 20.47 4.36
N PHE A 71 10.01 20.77 4.31
CA PHE A 71 9.52 22.07 3.88
C PHE A 71 9.97 23.21 4.81
N VAL A 72 10.01 22.97 6.12
CA VAL A 72 10.46 23.95 7.12
C VAL A 72 11.98 24.18 7.04
N GLU A 73 12.76 23.12 6.81
CA GLU A 73 14.22 23.17 6.82
C GLU A 73 14.82 23.72 5.50
N GLU A 74 14.31 23.32 4.33
CA GLU A 74 15.05 23.50 3.07
C GLU A 74 14.82 24.83 2.33
N LYS A 75 13.77 25.63 2.63
CA LYS A 75 13.38 26.91 1.96
C LYS A 75 13.22 26.89 0.42
N GLU A 76 13.77 25.90 -0.28
CA GLU A 76 13.71 25.62 -1.72
C GLU A 76 12.64 24.53 -1.97
N CYS A 77 11.50 24.91 -2.57
CA CYS A 77 10.32 24.04 -2.59
C CYS A 77 10.25 23.03 -3.75
N ARG A 78 10.94 23.25 -4.88
CA ARG A 78 10.57 22.58 -6.16
C ARG A 78 11.02 21.13 -6.28
N ALA A 79 12.28 20.84 -5.99
CA ALA A 79 12.86 19.50 -6.11
C ALA A 79 12.34 18.50 -5.05
N PRO A 80 12.29 18.85 -3.74
CA PRO A 80 11.79 17.92 -2.72
C PRO A 80 10.29 17.62 -2.91
N PHE A 81 9.48 18.61 -3.32
CA PHE A 81 8.04 18.43 -3.53
C PHE A 81 7.72 17.32 -4.54
N LEU A 82 8.42 17.29 -5.68
CA LEU A 82 8.17 16.27 -6.70
C LEU A 82 8.48 14.86 -6.17
N ARG A 83 9.54 14.70 -5.36
CA ARG A 83 9.89 13.41 -4.74
C ARG A 83 8.81 12.94 -3.76
N PHE A 84 8.33 13.83 -2.89
CA PHE A 84 7.23 13.51 -1.96
C PHE A 84 5.92 13.19 -2.69
N ALA A 85 5.63 13.88 -3.80
CA ALA A 85 4.45 13.58 -4.61
C ALA A 85 4.48 12.14 -5.16
N PHE A 86 5.64 11.63 -5.61
CA PHE A 86 5.77 10.22 -6.02
C PHE A 86 5.61 9.25 -4.85
N CYS A 87 6.16 9.57 -3.67
CA CYS A 87 5.97 8.73 -2.47
C CYS A 87 4.50 8.68 -2.04
N TRP A 88 3.79 9.82 -2.03
CA TRP A 88 2.36 9.85 -1.72
C TRP A 88 1.53 9.13 -2.77
N LEU A 89 1.82 9.34 -4.06
CA LEU A 89 1.15 8.60 -5.13
C LEU A 89 1.29 7.09 -4.91
N ARG A 90 2.50 6.62 -4.57
CA ARG A 90 2.75 5.20 -4.27
C ARG A 90 1.88 4.71 -3.11
N VAL A 91 1.91 5.38 -1.96
CA VAL A 91 1.13 4.96 -0.78
C VAL A 91 -0.37 5.00 -1.04
N ILE A 92 -0.87 6.02 -1.73
CA ILE A 92 -2.29 6.13 -2.09
C ILE A 92 -2.68 4.98 -3.03
N MET A 93 -1.85 4.63 -4.02
CA MET A 93 -2.15 3.52 -4.92
C MET A 93 -2.13 2.17 -4.21
N ILE A 94 -1.24 1.97 -3.23
CA ILE A 94 -1.23 0.76 -2.39
C ILE A 94 -2.51 0.69 -1.55
N ALA A 95 -2.91 1.79 -0.90
CA ALA A 95 -4.15 1.83 -0.13
C ALA A 95 -5.40 1.57 -1.00
N ILE A 96 -5.44 2.13 -2.23
CA ILE A 96 -6.52 1.85 -3.18
C ILE A 96 -6.52 0.38 -3.58
N PHE A 97 -5.35 -0.21 -3.83
CA PHE A 97 -5.23 -1.65 -4.10
C PHE A 97 -5.77 -2.49 -2.95
N GLU A 98 -5.42 -2.19 -1.70
CA GLU A 98 -5.89 -2.90 -0.50
C GLU A 98 -7.42 -2.83 -0.37
N ILE A 99 -8.01 -1.65 -0.60
CA ILE A 99 -9.47 -1.46 -0.56
C ILE A 99 -10.15 -2.26 -1.67
N LEU A 100 -9.63 -2.20 -2.91
CA LEU A 100 -10.17 -2.95 -4.04
C LEU A 100 -10.07 -4.46 -3.81
N LEU A 101 -8.95 -4.92 -3.24
CA LEU A 101 -8.74 -6.32 -2.88
C LEU A 101 -9.75 -6.76 -1.81
N CYS A 102 -9.93 -5.95 -0.76
CA CYS A 102 -10.91 -6.24 0.29
C CYS A 102 -12.34 -6.28 -0.26
N TYR A 103 -12.71 -5.34 -1.12
CA TYR A 103 -14.02 -5.31 -1.76
C TYR A 103 -14.25 -6.55 -2.62
N LYS A 104 -13.24 -6.95 -3.41
CA LYS A 104 -13.29 -8.13 -4.26
C LYS A 104 -13.42 -9.42 -3.46
N ILE A 105 -12.61 -9.60 -2.41
CA ILE A 105 -12.62 -10.78 -1.55
C ILE A 105 -13.95 -10.90 -0.81
N ASN A 106 -14.50 -9.77 -0.35
CA ASN A 106 -15.81 -9.75 0.28
C ASN A 106 -16.92 -10.19 -0.70
N GLY A 107 -16.89 -9.70 -1.94
CA GLY A 107 -17.87 -10.08 -2.98
C GLY A 107 -17.75 -11.53 -3.46
N ASP A 108 -16.54 -12.10 -3.54
CA ASP A 108 -16.32 -13.48 -3.97
C ASP A 108 -16.61 -14.50 -2.85
N LEU A 109 -16.36 -14.16 -1.58
CA LEU A 109 -16.53 -15.07 -0.44
C LEU A 109 -17.89 -14.95 0.26
N GLN A 110 -18.54 -13.79 0.25
CA GLN A 110 -19.87 -13.62 0.83
C GLN A 110 -20.92 -14.02 -0.23
N LYS A 111 -21.36 -15.28 -0.16
CA LYS A 111 -22.24 -16.01 -1.12
C LYS A 111 -23.63 -15.42 -1.43
N GLY A 112 -23.90 -14.13 -1.21
CA GLY A 112 -25.24 -13.59 -1.44
C GLY A 112 -25.26 -12.09 -1.72
N GLU A 113 -25.88 -11.77 -2.85
CA GLU A 113 -26.48 -10.45 -3.15
C GLU A 113 -25.52 -9.30 -3.47
N LEU A 114 -24.75 -9.46 -4.55
CA LEU A 114 -24.65 -8.55 -5.70
C LEU A 114 -23.34 -8.91 -6.42
N HIS A 115 -23.42 -9.70 -7.49
CA HIS A 115 -22.27 -10.09 -8.32
C HIS A 115 -21.70 -8.86 -9.06
N VAL A 116 -21.06 -7.92 -8.35
CA VAL A 116 -20.19 -6.93 -8.98
C VAL A 116 -18.89 -7.65 -9.31
N HIS A 117 -18.85 -8.26 -10.50
CA HIS A 117 -17.64 -8.86 -11.07
C HIS A 117 -16.62 -7.78 -11.39
N ILE A 118 -15.95 -7.22 -10.37
CA ILE A 118 -14.70 -6.51 -10.58
C ILE A 118 -13.70 -7.55 -11.09
N SER A 119 -13.26 -7.37 -12.33
CA SER A 119 -12.23 -8.23 -12.92
C SER A 119 -10.94 -8.08 -12.12
N TYR A 120 -10.20 -9.17 -11.93
CA TYR A 120 -8.88 -9.13 -11.31
C TYR A 120 -7.98 -8.09 -11.99
N SER A 121 -8.12 -7.89 -13.30
CA SER A 121 -7.40 -6.84 -14.03
C SER A 121 -7.59 -5.45 -13.45
N VAL A 122 -8.81 -5.11 -13.01
CA VAL A 122 -9.15 -3.79 -12.43
C VAL A 122 -8.55 -3.65 -11.03
N VAL A 123 -8.60 -4.72 -10.23
CA VAL A 123 -8.00 -4.74 -8.88
C VAL A 123 -6.50 -4.47 -8.95
N PHE A 124 -5.79 -5.00 -9.96
CA PHE A 124 -4.35 -4.82 -10.12
C PHE A 124 -3.93 -3.49 -10.77
N VAL A 125 -4.85 -2.68 -11.30
CA VAL A 125 -4.52 -1.39 -11.96
C VAL A 125 -3.62 -0.48 -11.09
N PRO A 126 -3.88 -0.29 -9.79
CA PRO A 126 -3.01 0.57 -8.98
C PRO A 126 -1.57 0.05 -8.90
N MET A 127 -1.35 -1.27 -8.90
CA MET A 127 0.00 -1.84 -8.93
C MET A 127 0.72 -1.53 -10.24
N TRP A 128 0.02 -1.63 -11.38
CA TRP A 128 0.59 -1.25 -12.68
C TRP A 128 0.98 0.22 -12.71
N LEU A 129 0.18 1.09 -12.10
CA LEU A 129 0.47 2.52 -12.00
C LEU A 129 1.70 2.78 -11.12
N VAL A 130 1.83 2.09 -9.98
CA VAL A 130 3.03 2.16 -9.13
C VAL A 130 4.27 1.70 -9.90
N MET A 131 4.19 0.58 -10.62
CA MET A 131 5.29 0.09 -11.44
C MET A 131 5.71 1.10 -12.52
N ALA A 132 4.75 1.71 -13.21
CA ALA A 132 5.03 2.77 -14.19
C ALA A 132 5.68 3.99 -13.54
N GLY A 133 5.21 4.39 -12.35
CA GLY A 133 5.79 5.47 -11.56
C GLY A 133 7.24 5.21 -11.14
N LEU A 134 7.54 3.98 -10.72
CA LEU A 134 8.90 3.54 -10.41
C LEU A 134 9.82 3.57 -11.65
N GLY A 135 9.31 3.16 -12.81
CA GLY A 135 10.05 3.25 -14.07
C GLY A 135 10.42 4.70 -14.42
N PHE A 136 9.46 5.63 -14.29
CA PHE A 136 9.72 7.05 -14.51
C PHE A 136 10.74 7.62 -13.51
N GLN A 137 10.64 7.23 -12.24
CA GLN A 137 11.59 7.64 -11.21
C GLN A 137 13.00 7.11 -11.49
N ALA A 138 13.14 5.85 -11.93
CA ALA A 138 14.42 5.26 -12.29
C ALA A 138 15.09 6.00 -13.45
N CYS A 139 14.34 6.36 -14.50
CA CYS A 139 14.86 7.15 -15.62
C CYS A 139 15.29 8.57 -15.23
N ARG A 140 14.74 9.15 -14.17
CA ARG A 140 15.13 10.48 -13.67
C ARG A 140 16.40 10.44 -12.81
N LEU A 141 16.73 9.28 -12.24
CA LEU A 141 17.87 9.07 -11.36
C LEU A 141 19.14 8.61 -12.11
N LEU A 142 18.98 8.10 -13.34
CA LEU A 142 20.04 7.83 -14.32
C LEU A 142 20.50 9.11 -15.02
#